data_AF-A0A941Y5V0-F1
#
_entry.id   AF-A0A941Y5V0-F1
#
_cell.length_a   1.000
_cell.length_b   1.000
_cell.length_c   1.000
_cell.angle_alpha   90.00
_cell.angle_beta   90.00
_cell.angle_gamma   90.00
#
_symmetry.space_group_name_H-M   'P 1'
#
loop_
_entity.id
_entity.type
_entity.pdbx_description
1 polymer ?
#
loop_
_entity_poly.entity_id
_entity_poly.type
_entity_poly.pdbx_seq_one_letter_code
_entity_poly.pdbx_strand_id
1 'polypeptide(L)'
;MSDEEQSSTYTEGENRWNVVALDTGYTRRDFPLWWGWEADCDPISDEYTPDEISAYDLFQEWDKYLQKRGVIVSGLVTISWFVRGSGFIEGAPAFGEYGADNPSRYDASFDPPTSTADGSPIDWNRIPVADKLWRPGRGDKGGFIQEATGWKPSVLQPTVPIGFLRHCAEVRSWT
;
A
#
# COMPACT_ATOMS: atom_id res chain seq x y z
N MET A 1 27.29 18.25 16.61
CA MET A 1 26.93 17.00 15.91
C MET A 1 25.61 17.29 15.26
N SER A 2 25.62 17.41 13.93
CA SER A 2 24.41 17.65 13.14
C SER A 2 23.61 16.35 13.13
N ASP A 3 22.45 16.36 13.76
CA ASP A 3 21.41 15.35 13.55
C ASP A 3 20.93 15.54 12.10
N GLU A 4 21.53 14.80 11.16
CA GLU A 4 20.88 14.56 9.88
C GLU A 4 19.60 13.79 10.18
N GLU A 5 18.44 14.45 10.04
CA GLU A 5 17.15 13.78 9.93
C GLU A 5 17.26 12.73 8.83
N GLN A 6 17.52 11.49 9.21
CA GLN A 6 17.39 10.36 8.28
C GLN A 6 15.94 10.36 7.81
N SER A 7 15.75 10.65 6.53
CA SER A 7 14.46 10.52 5.87
C SER A 7 13.85 9.16 6.23
N SER A 8 12.62 9.19 6.75
CA SER A 8 11.89 7.99 7.17
C SER A 8 11.67 7.00 6.02
N THR A 9 11.78 7.47 4.78
CA THR A 9 11.72 6.66 3.55
C THR A 9 12.94 6.89 2.66
N TYR A 10 13.20 5.98 1.72
CA TYR A 10 14.18 6.20 0.65
C TYR A 10 13.79 7.40 -0.23
N THR A 11 14.78 8.19 -0.62
CA THR A 11 14.67 9.17 -1.70
C THR A 11 14.53 8.47 -3.06
N GLU A 12 14.17 9.22 -4.11
CA GLU A 12 14.08 8.67 -5.48
C GLU A 12 15.39 8.04 -5.97
N GLY A 13 16.53 8.63 -5.60
CA GLY A 13 17.85 8.11 -5.95
C GLY A 13 18.26 6.86 -5.16
N GLU A 14 17.84 6.76 -3.89
CA GLU A 14 18.11 5.58 -3.06
C GLU A 14 17.15 4.41 -3.37
N ASN A 15 15.93 4.70 -3.80
CA ASN A 15 14.90 3.69 -4.08
C ASN A 15 15.13 3.05 -5.46
N ARG A 16 16.25 2.36 -5.64
CA ARG A 16 16.64 1.69 -6.89
C ARG A 16 17.14 0.28 -6.58
N TRP A 17 16.44 -0.72 -7.13
CA TRP A 17 16.62 -2.11 -6.72
C TRP A 17 16.89 -3.05 -7.90
N ASN A 18 17.63 -4.11 -7.59
CA ASN A 18 17.78 -5.29 -8.44
C ASN A 18 17.08 -6.49 -7.77
N VAL A 19 16.28 -7.23 -8.55
CA VAL A 19 15.55 -8.42 -8.10
C VAL A 19 15.84 -9.58 -9.03
N VAL A 20 16.16 -10.74 -8.46
CA VAL A 20 16.43 -11.97 -9.21
C VAL A 20 15.27 -12.95 -9.04
N ALA A 21 14.68 -13.35 -10.16
CA ALA A 21 13.72 -14.45 -10.20
C ALA A 21 14.46 -15.79 -10.04
N LEU A 22 14.09 -16.59 -9.05
CA LEU A 22 14.79 -17.84 -8.71
C LEU A 22 14.53 -18.96 -9.72
N ASP A 23 13.38 -18.94 -10.37
CA ASP A 23 12.95 -19.95 -11.35
C ASP A 23 13.68 -19.83 -12.70
N THR A 24 14.01 -18.61 -13.10
CA THR A 24 14.55 -18.26 -14.42
C THR A 24 15.95 -17.68 -14.34
N GLY A 25 16.41 -17.24 -13.16
CA GLY A 25 17.63 -16.46 -12.99
C GLY A 25 17.56 -15.06 -13.58
N TYR A 26 16.39 -14.63 -14.08
CA TYR A 26 16.23 -13.33 -14.71
C TYR A 26 16.36 -12.22 -13.66
N THR A 27 17.24 -11.26 -13.94
CA THR A 27 17.43 -10.09 -13.08
C THR A 27 16.73 -8.87 -13.65
N ARG A 28 15.75 -8.36 -12.90
CA ARG A 28 15.23 -7.01 -13.08
C ARG A 28 16.17 -6.05 -12.37
N ARG A 29 16.54 -4.96 -13.04
CA ARG A 29 17.57 -4.04 -12.54
C ARG A 29 17.07 -2.62 -12.52
N ASP A 30 17.61 -1.87 -11.58
CA ASP A 30 17.49 -0.42 -11.49
C ASP A 30 16.04 0.05 -11.64
N PHE A 31 15.20 -0.39 -10.70
CA PHE A 31 13.81 0.06 -10.66
C PHE A 31 13.36 0.36 -9.22
N PRO A 32 12.46 1.33 -9.04
CA PRO A 32 11.93 1.67 -7.73
C PRO A 32 10.90 0.66 -7.26
N LEU A 33 10.80 0.56 -5.94
CA LEU A 33 9.79 -0.22 -5.24
C LEU A 33 8.90 0.68 -4.38
N TRP A 34 7.64 0.30 -4.24
CA TRP A 34 6.66 0.97 -3.38
C TRP A 34 5.79 -0.05 -2.67
N TRP A 35 5.32 0.32 -1.48
CA TRP A 35 4.22 -0.39 -0.83
C TRP A 35 2.89 0.00 -1.49
N GLY A 36 2.31 -0.93 -2.23
CA GLY A 36 0.87 -0.92 -2.52
C GLY A 36 0.09 -1.45 -1.32
N TRP A 37 -1.09 -0.91 -1.11
CA TRP A 37 -2.00 -1.33 -0.04
C TRP A 37 -3.40 -1.47 -0.62
N GLU A 38 -4.25 -2.32 -0.04
CA GLU A 38 -5.67 -2.46 -0.36
C GLU A 38 -6.44 -2.67 0.94
N ALA A 39 -7.50 -1.89 1.15
CA ALA A 39 -8.36 -2.04 2.31
C ALA A 39 -9.47 -3.05 2.01
N ASP A 40 -9.95 -3.78 3.02
CA ASP A 40 -11.04 -4.74 2.82
C ASP A 40 -12.22 -4.12 2.07
N CYS A 41 -12.73 -4.85 1.07
CA CYS A 41 -13.83 -4.42 0.21
C CYS A 41 -13.57 -3.15 -0.62
N ASP A 42 -12.35 -2.60 -0.67
CA ASP A 42 -12.02 -1.52 -1.59
C ASP A 42 -12.20 -1.84 -3.09
N PRO A 43 -12.28 -3.12 -3.56
CA PRO A 43 -12.62 -3.41 -4.95
C PRO A 43 -14.03 -2.98 -5.37
N ILE A 44 -14.89 -2.49 -4.45
CA ILE A 44 -16.13 -1.79 -4.82
C ILE A 44 -15.87 -0.64 -5.81
N SER A 45 -14.67 -0.06 -5.80
CA SER A 45 -14.27 0.95 -6.77
C SER A 45 -14.22 0.46 -8.22
N ASP A 46 -14.16 -0.85 -8.47
CA ASP A 46 -14.11 -1.38 -9.84
C ASP A 46 -15.46 -1.19 -10.58
N GLU A 47 -16.54 -0.91 -9.85
CA GLU A 47 -17.88 -0.68 -10.39
C GLU A 47 -18.13 0.79 -10.78
N TYR A 48 -17.17 1.67 -10.54
CA TYR A 48 -17.33 3.10 -10.74
C TYR A 48 -16.07 3.76 -11.32
N THR A 49 -16.28 4.88 -11.97
CA THR A 49 -15.21 5.82 -12.35
C THR A 49 -15.31 7.11 -11.52
N PRO A 50 -14.22 7.87 -11.39
CA PRO A 50 -14.26 9.17 -10.72
C PRO A 50 -15.18 10.21 -11.37
N ASP A 51 -15.59 10.00 -12.63
CA ASP A 51 -16.55 10.86 -13.34
C ASP A 51 -18.01 10.50 -13.01
N GLU A 52 -18.26 9.29 -12.48
CA GLU A 52 -19.59 8.78 -12.11
C GLU A 52 -19.90 8.97 -10.63
N ILE A 53 -18.90 8.89 -9.76
CA ILE A 53 -19.06 9.01 -8.32
C ILE A 53 -17.89 9.77 -7.67
N SER A 54 -18.23 10.69 -6.77
CA SER A 54 -17.23 11.39 -5.98
C SER A 54 -16.52 10.44 -5.02
N ALA A 55 -15.30 10.80 -4.59
CA ALA A 55 -14.58 10.01 -3.60
C ALA A 55 -15.36 9.87 -2.28
N TYR A 56 -16.03 10.95 -1.85
CA TYR A 56 -16.82 10.96 -0.61
C TYR A 56 -18.06 10.07 -0.72
N ASP A 57 -18.79 10.12 -1.84
CA ASP A 57 -19.98 9.29 -2.03
C ASP A 57 -19.60 7.81 -2.14
N LEU A 58 -18.52 7.48 -2.85
CA LEU A 58 -18.03 6.10 -2.90
C LEU A 58 -17.53 5.62 -1.54
N PHE A 59 -16.92 6.49 -0.72
CA PHE A 59 -16.57 6.17 0.65
C PHE A 59 -17.80 5.82 1.50
N GLN A 60 -18.90 6.56 1.36
CA GLN A 60 -20.16 6.26 2.07
C GLN A 60 -20.76 4.92 1.63
N GLU A 61 -20.71 4.61 0.34
CA GLU A 61 -21.18 3.30 -0.17
C GLU A 61 -20.29 2.15 0.29
N TRP A 62 -18.97 2.34 0.29
CA TRP A 62 -18.02 1.37 0.82
C TRP A 62 -18.23 1.09 2.30
N ASP A 63 -18.48 2.11 3.13
CA ASP A 63 -18.78 1.94 4.55
C ASP A 63 -20.07 1.13 4.77
N LYS A 64 -21.15 1.45 4.05
CA LYS A 64 -22.39 0.66 4.08
C LYS A 64 -22.14 -0.77 3.64
N TYR A 65 -21.31 -0.97 2.62
CA TYR A 65 -20.98 -2.29 2.09
C TYR A 65 -20.20 -3.14 3.11
N LEU A 66 -19.20 -2.57 3.78
CA LEU A 66 -18.46 -3.21 4.87
C LEU A 66 -19.38 -3.69 5.99
N GLN A 67 -20.33 -2.84 6.42
CA GLN A 67 -21.31 -3.17 7.45
C GLN A 67 -22.21 -4.34 7.00
N LYS A 68 -22.71 -4.30 5.76
CA LYS A 68 -23.59 -5.34 5.20
C LYS A 68 -22.89 -6.69 5.08
N ARG A 69 -21.61 -6.72 4.77
CA ARG A 69 -20.82 -7.95 4.60
C ARG A 69 -20.34 -8.55 5.92
N GLY A 70 -20.45 -7.81 7.04
CA GLY A 70 -19.96 -8.26 8.34
C GLY A 70 -18.43 -8.42 8.39
N VAL A 71 -17.70 -7.74 7.51
CA VAL A 71 -16.23 -7.85 7.37
C VAL A 71 -15.51 -7.01 8.44
N ILE A 72 -16.24 -6.11 9.10
CA ILE A 72 -15.71 -5.31 10.19
C ILE A 72 -15.64 -6.16 11.47
N VAL A 73 -14.46 -6.68 11.79
CA VAL A 73 -14.20 -7.32 13.09
C VAL A 73 -13.90 -6.24 14.12
N SER A 74 -14.76 -6.07 15.13
CA SER A 74 -14.55 -5.12 16.24
C SER A 74 -14.31 -3.66 15.82
N GLY A 75 -14.85 -3.23 14.67
CA GLY A 75 -14.66 -1.87 14.17
C GLY A 75 -13.38 -1.65 13.34
N LEU A 76 -12.62 -2.70 13.03
CA LEU A 76 -11.37 -2.63 12.27
C LEU A 76 -11.56 -3.08 10.83
N VAL A 77 -10.91 -2.38 9.91
CA VAL A 77 -10.77 -2.73 8.48
C VAL A 77 -9.36 -3.27 8.27
N THR A 78 -9.24 -4.45 7.65
CA THR A 78 -7.93 -5.04 7.35
C THR A 78 -7.28 -4.34 6.16
N ILE A 79 -5.95 -4.28 6.17
CA ILE A 79 -5.14 -3.74 5.07
C ILE A 79 -4.24 -4.86 4.56
N SER A 80 -4.43 -5.21 3.29
CA SER A 80 -3.54 -6.10 2.55
C SER A 80 -2.42 -5.28 1.90
N TRP A 81 -1.20 -5.81 1.92
CA TRP A 81 -0.01 -5.12 1.44
C TRP A 81 0.65 -5.86 0.30
N PHE A 82 1.24 -5.11 -0.62
CA PHE A 82 1.94 -5.60 -1.78
C PHE A 82 3.18 -4.74 -2.01
N VAL A 83 4.27 -5.34 -2.46
CA VAL A 83 5.38 -4.56 -3.00
C VAL A 83 5.21 -4.48 -4.50
N ARG A 84 5.30 -3.26 -5.04
CA ARG A 84 5.10 -2.95 -6.45
C ARG A 84 6.34 -2.28 -7.03
N GLY A 85 6.63 -2.56 -8.30
CA GLY A 85 7.69 -1.96 -9.10
C GLY A 85 7.39 -2.12 -10.59
N SER A 86 8.30 -1.68 -11.46
CA SER A 86 8.10 -1.78 -12.92
C SER A 86 7.92 -3.24 -13.36
N GLY A 87 6.67 -3.59 -13.73
CA GLY A 87 6.28 -4.96 -14.10
C GLY A 87 6.33 -5.97 -12.94
N PHE A 88 6.49 -5.51 -11.69
CA PHE A 88 6.71 -6.32 -10.49
C PHE A 88 5.60 -6.06 -9.48
N ILE A 89 4.93 -7.12 -9.02
CA ILE A 89 3.95 -7.06 -7.96
C ILE A 89 4.02 -8.37 -7.19
N GLU A 90 4.27 -8.30 -5.90
CA GLU A 90 4.23 -9.46 -5.01
C GLU A 90 3.47 -9.09 -3.74
N GLY A 91 2.89 -10.09 -3.08
CA GLY A 91 2.36 -9.92 -1.73
C GLY A 91 3.45 -9.39 -0.79
N ALA A 92 3.07 -8.62 0.22
CA ALA A 92 4.03 -8.23 1.24
C ALA A 92 4.64 -9.49 1.87
N PRO A 93 5.95 -9.45 2.22
CA PRO A 93 6.53 -10.45 3.11
C PRO A 93 5.60 -10.61 4.30
N ALA A 94 5.34 -11.84 4.71
CA ALA A 94 4.42 -12.04 5.80
C ALA A 94 5.09 -11.64 7.12
N PHE A 95 4.66 -10.51 7.67
CA PHE A 95 5.12 -9.97 8.95
C PHE A 95 4.19 -10.47 10.07
N GLY A 96 4.51 -11.60 10.73
CA GLY A 96 3.75 -12.13 11.89
C GLY A 96 3.45 -13.64 11.85
N GLU A 97 2.44 -14.10 12.60
CA GLU A 97 2.03 -15.53 12.75
C GLU A 97 1.54 -16.21 11.45
N TYR A 98 1.25 -15.42 10.41
CA TYR A 98 0.96 -15.91 9.05
C TYR A 98 2.17 -15.78 8.11
N GLY A 99 3.37 -15.62 8.70
CA GLY A 99 4.69 -15.58 8.10
C GLY A 99 4.97 -16.76 7.19
N ALA A 100 5.52 -16.53 5.99
CA ALA A 100 6.20 -17.57 5.25
C ALA A 100 7.26 -18.22 6.17
N ASP A 101 7.39 -19.54 6.13
CA ASP A 101 8.31 -20.33 6.98
C ASP A 101 9.79 -19.93 6.88
N ASN A 102 10.13 -18.92 6.07
CA ASN A 102 11.47 -18.44 5.87
C ASN A 102 11.56 -16.90 5.94
N PRO A 103 12.00 -16.31 7.08
CA PRO A 103 12.20 -14.87 7.22
C PRO A 103 13.30 -14.28 6.31
N SER A 104 14.03 -15.12 5.56
CA SER A 104 15.01 -14.68 4.54
C SER A 104 14.44 -14.60 3.12
N ARG A 105 13.15 -14.91 2.91
CA ARG A 105 12.52 -14.92 1.59
C ARG A 105 11.36 -13.94 1.51
N TYR A 106 11.47 -13.04 0.54
CA TYR A 106 10.47 -12.06 0.14
C TYR A 106 9.22 -12.73 -0.49
N ASP A 107 9.45 -13.84 -1.19
CA ASP A 107 8.53 -14.88 -1.66
C ASP A 107 9.43 -16.12 -1.92
N ALA A 108 8.90 -17.35 -1.94
CA ALA A 108 9.67 -18.53 -2.35
C ALA A 108 10.26 -18.43 -3.78
N SER A 109 9.82 -17.46 -4.57
CA SER A 109 10.13 -17.28 -5.99
C SER A 109 11.23 -16.24 -6.31
N PHE A 110 11.66 -15.41 -5.36
CA PHE A 110 12.64 -14.33 -5.60
C PHE A 110 13.68 -14.20 -4.47
N ASP A 111 14.90 -13.79 -4.84
CA ASP A 111 15.85 -13.27 -3.85
C ASP A 111 15.39 -11.89 -3.32
N PRO A 112 15.68 -11.55 -2.06
CA PRO A 112 15.44 -10.21 -1.54
C PRO A 112 16.08 -9.13 -2.44
N PRO A 113 15.37 -8.01 -2.71
CA PRO A 113 15.93 -6.91 -3.49
C PRO A 113 17.25 -6.39 -2.91
N THR A 114 18.18 -6.03 -3.80
CA THR A 114 19.46 -5.41 -3.45
C THR A 114 19.58 -4.03 -4.08
N SER A 115 20.16 -3.09 -3.34
CA SER A 115 20.39 -1.72 -3.80
C SER A 115 21.22 -1.72 -5.07
N THR A 116 20.78 -0.95 -6.07
CA THR A 116 21.54 -0.80 -7.32
C THR A 116 22.85 -0.04 -7.12
N ALA A 117 22.94 0.83 -6.11
CA ALA A 117 24.11 1.66 -5.86
C ALA A 117 25.30 0.89 -5.25
N ASP A 118 25.02 0.00 -4.29
CA ASP A 118 26.04 -0.62 -3.45
C ASP A 118 25.79 -2.11 -3.14
N GLY A 119 24.69 -2.68 -3.62
CA GLY A 119 24.32 -4.07 -3.37
C GLY A 119 23.83 -4.35 -1.95
N SER A 120 23.62 -3.31 -1.13
CA SER A 120 23.11 -3.48 0.23
C SER A 120 21.68 -4.07 0.24
N PRO A 121 21.30 -4.81 1.30
CA PRO A 121 19.96 -5.36 1.42
C PRO A 121 18.91 -4.26 1.63
N ILE A 122 17.70 -4.52 1.14
CA ILE A 122 16.54 -3.65 1.35
C ILE A 122 16.13 -3.54 2.83
N ASP A 123 15.98 -2.32 3.32
CA ASP A 123 15.16 -2.00 4.51
C ASP A 123 13.71 -1.73 4.11
N TRP A 124 12.83 -2.67 4.42
CA TRP A 124 11.39 -2.65 4.11
C TRP A 124 10.62 -1.49 4.75
N ASN A 125 11.08 -1.00 5.92
CA ASN A 125 10.40 0.10 6.63
C ASN A 125 10.60 1.45 5.95
N ARG A 126 11.66 1.57 5.12
CA ARG A 126 11.98 2.79 4.38
C ARG A 126 11.34 2.82 2.98
N ILE A 127 10.69 1.75 2.55
CA ILE A 127 10.00 1.74 1.25
C ILE A 127 8.80 2.69 1.31
N PRO A 128 8.64 3.60 0.34
CA PRO A 128 7.54 4.55 0.34
C PRO A 128 6.19 3.85 0.12
N VAL A 129 5.16 4.27 0.87
CA VAL A 129 3.76 3.87 0.63
C VAL A 129 3.19 4.65 -0.54
N ALA A 130 2.68 3.92 -1.54
CA ALA A 130 2.11 4.49 -2.74
C ALA A 130 0.88 5.36 -2.42
N ASP A 131 0.86 6.57 -2.95
CA ASP A 131 -0.31 7.43 -2.94
C ASP A 131 -1.33 6.94 -3.98
N LYS A 132 -2.59 6.88 -3.56
CA LYS A 132 -3.73 6.59 -4.41
C LYS A 132 -4.59 7.84 -4.58
N LEU A 133 -5.16 8.02 -5.76
CA LEU A 133 -6.01 9.15 -6.11
C LEU A 133 -7.35 8.69 -6.69
N TRP A 134 -8.40 9.51 -6.46
CA TRP A 134 -9.72 9.31 -7.04
C TRP A 134 -10.30 10.63 -7.55
N ARG A 135 -9.99 10.95 -8.80
CA ARG A 135 -10.38 12.21 -9.47
C ARG A 135 -10.48 12.01 -10.99
N PRO A 136 -11.16 12.91 -11.74
CA PRO A 136 -11.26 12.79 -13.19
C PRO A 136 -9.91 12.48 -13.87
N GLY A 137 -9.89 11.42 -14.68
CA GLY A 137 -8.68 10.91 -15.35
C GLY A 137 -7.74 10.03 -14.51
N ARG A 138 -7.99 9.80 -13.21
CA ARG A 138 -7.26 8.83 -12.37
C ARG A 138 -8.14 8.26 -11.25
N GLY A 139 -8.54 7.00 -11.39
CA GLY A 139 -9.30 6.24 -10.40
C GLY A 139 -8.49 5.05 -9.91
N ASP A 140 -7.56 5.28 -8.99
CA ASP A 140 -6.81 4.18 -8.38
C ASP A 140 -7.74 3.37 -7.48
N LYS A 141 -7.69 2.03 -7.55
CA LYS A 141 -8.45 1.15 -6.65
C LYS A 141 -8.20 1.52 -5.19
N GLY A 142 -9.25 1.79 -4.42
CA GLY A 142 -9.16 2.27 -3.03
C GLY A 142 -8.70 3.73 -2.86
N GLY A 143 -8.44 4.46 -3.94
CA GLY A 143 -8.05 5.88 -3.89
C GLY A 143 -9.13 6.80 -3.32
N PHE A 144 -10.40 6.41 -3.43
CA PHE A 144 -11.51 7.16 -2.84
C PHE A 144 -11.38 7.26 -1.31
N ILE A 145 -10.79 6.26 -0.66
CA ILE A 145 -10.55 6.26 0.80
C ILE A 145 -9.55 7.36 1.14
N GLN A 146 -8.41 7.41 0.44
CA GLN A 146 -7.37 8.41 0.68
C GLN A 146 -7.86 9.82 0.33
N GLU A 147 -8.59 9.98 -0.77
CA GLU A 147 -9.09 11.30 -1.19
C GLU A 147 -10.16 11.83 -0.22
N ALA A 148 -11.12 10.99 0.18
CA ALA A 148 -12.20 11.39 1.08
C ALA A 148 -11.70 11.67 2.49
N THR A 149 -10.76 10.88 3.00
CA THR A 149 -10.33 10.95 4.41
C THR A 149 -9.03 11.72 4.61
N GLY A 150 -8.21 11.92 3.57
CA GLY A 150 -6.84 12.40 3.70
C GLY A 150 -5.90 11.42 4.41
N TRP A 151 -6.39 10.24 4.80
CA TRP A 151 -5.59 9.22 5.46
C TRP A 151 -4.84 8.37 4.42
N LYS A 152 -3.59 8.06 4.77
CA LYS A 152 -2.78 7.04 4.12
C LYS A 152 -2.25 6.13 5.22
N PRO A 153 -2.24 4.79 5.04
CA PRO A 153 -1.68 3.90 6.04
C PRO A 153 -0.19 4.16 6.26
N SER A 154 0.25 4.01 7.51
CA SER A 154 1.67 3.85 7.80
C SER A 154 2.18 2.53 7.22
N VAL A 155 3.48 2.45 6.92
CA VAL A 155 4.13 1.25 6.36
C VAL A 155 3.72 0.01 7.16
N LEU A 156 3.14 -0.98 6.46
CA LEU A 156 2.74 -2.28 7.01
C LEU A 156 1.71 -2.21 8.16
N GLN A 157 0.99 -1.10 8.27
CA GLN A 157 -0.15 -0.99 9.19
C GLN A 157 -1.18 -2.09 8.85
N PRO A 158 -1.50 -3.00 9.78
CA PRO A 158 -2.31 -4.18 9.44
C PRO A 158 -3.81 -3.89 9.38
N THR A 159 -4.27 -2.90 10.15
CA THR A 159 -5.68 -2.53 10.27
C THR A 159 -5.86 -1.05 10.50
N VAL A 160 -7.06 -0.54 10.24
CA VAL A 160 -7.47 0.83 10.59
C VAL A 160 -8.88 0.82 11.19
N PRO A 161 -9.15 1.58 12.27
CA PRO A 161 -10.51 1.72 12.78
C PRO A 161 -11.42 2.45 11.78
N ILE A 162 -12.57 1.87 11.42
CA ILE A 162 -13.52 2.51 10.49
C ILE A 162 -14.07 3.83 11.06
N GLY A 163 -14.24 3.92 12.39
CA GLY A 163 -14.67 5.15 13.05
C GLY A 163 -13.68 6.31 12.89
N PHE A 164 -12.38 6.01 12.85
CA PHE A 164 -11.35 7.01 12.58
C PHE A 164 -11.47 7.52 11.13
N LEU A 165 -11.61 6.62 10.16
CA LEU A 165 -11.79 7.02 8.75
C LEU A 165 -13.05 7.85 8.53
N ARG A 166 -14.18 7.47 9.14
CA ARG A 166 -15.43 8.24 9.08
C ARG A 166 -15.22 9.66 9.60
N HIS A 167 -14.59 9.80 10.77
CA HIS A 167 -14.30 11.10 11.35
C HIS A 167 -13.42 11.96 10.41
N CYS A 168 -12.38 11.37 9.83
CA CYS A 168 -11.53 12.06 8.86
C CYS A 168 -12.28 12.52 7.60
N ALA A 169 -13.17 11.67 7.06
CA ALA A 169 -14.00 12.03 5.91
C ALA A 169 -14.99 13.15 6.22
N GLU A 170 -15.62 13.10 7.40
CA GLU A 170 -16.52 14.15 7.86
C GLU A 170 -15.79 15.48 7.97
N VAL A 171 -14.65 15.55 8.67
CA VAL A 171 -13.91 16.82 8.84
C VAL A 171 -13.52 17.45 7.50
N ARG A 172 -13.15 16.64 6.51
CA ARG A 172 -12.75 17.13 5.17
C ARG A 172 -13.91 17.54 4.28
N SER A 173 -15.12 17.02 4.48
CA SER A 173 -16.27 17.46 3.69
C SER A 173 -16.75 18.88 4.05
N TRP A 174 -16.27 19.46 5.16
CA TRP A 174 -16.54 20.84 5.57
C TRP A 174 -15.50 21.87 5.07
N THR A 175 -14.42 21.43 4.42
CA THR A 175 -13.31 22.29 3.95
C THR A 175 -13.28 22.37 2.44
#